data_AF-M3H0Z2-F1
#
_entry.id   AF-M3H0Z2-F1
#
_cell.length_a   1.000
_cell.length_b   1.000
_cell.length_c   1.000
_cell.angle_alpha   90.00
_cell.angle_beta   90.00
_cell.angle_gamma   90.00
#
_symmetry.space_group_name_H-M   'P 1'
#
loop_
_entity.id
_entity.type
_entity.pdbx_description
1 polymer ?
#
loop_
_entity_poly.entity_id
_entity_poly.type
_entity_poly.pdbx_seq_one_letter_code
_entity_poly.pdbx_strand_id
1 'polypeptide(L)' 'MIENLKPIYPIPTEGYPTPAPRPRYSILDLEETRKIFGVVPHWREDLTLCLKELAEVSGKKV' A
#
# COMPACT_ATOMS: atom_id res chain seq x y z
N MET A 1 7.65 -18.28 -5.79
CA MET A 1 8.81 -17.45 -5.38
C MET A 1 9.01 -16.42 -6.47
N ILE A 2 9.11 -15.12 -6.14
CA ILE A 2 9.27 -14.06 -7.15
C ILE A 2 10.65 -14.22 -7.77
N GLU A 3 10.71 -14.58 -9.05
CA GLU A 3 11.94 -15.00 -9.76
C GLU A 3 12.94 -13.86 -10.00
N ASN A 4 12.58 -12.61 -9.72
CA ASN A 4 13.44 -11.43 -9.92
C ASN A 4 13.30 -10.42 -8.77
N LEU A 5 13.72 -10.81 -7.57
CA LEU A 5 13.69 -9.96 -6.39
C LEU A 5 14.72 -8.82 -6.54
N LYS A 6 14.25 -7.62 -6.87
CA LYS A 6 15.09 -6.41 -6.83
C LYS A 6 15.12 -5.84 -5.41
N PRO A 7 16.30 -5.50 -4.87
CA PRO A 7 16.39 -4.87 -3.55
C PRO A 7 15.73 -3.49 -3.57
N ILE A 8 14.99 -3.17 -2.52
CA ILE A 8 14.36 -1.86 -2.29
C ILE A 8 15.19 -1.12 -1.25
N TYR A 9 15.69 0.06 -1.60
CA TYR A 9 16.50 0.91 -0.71
C TYR A 9 15.68 2.13 -0.27
N PRO A 10 15.55 2.40 1.04
CA PRO A 10 14.85 3.59 1.52
C PRO A 10 15.65 4.85 1.20
N ILE A 11 14.95 5.94 0.87
CA ILE A 11 15.52 7.28 0.68
C ILE A 11 14.69 8.31 1.47
N PRO A 12 15.29 9.43 1.89
CA PRO A 12 14.53 10.56 2.41
C PRO A 12 13.76 11.27 1.28
N THR A 13 12.76 12.09 1.63
CA THR A 13 11.94 12.84 0.66
C THR A 13 12.78 13.71 -0.27
N GLU A 14 13.87 14.29 0.23
CA GLU A 14 14.83 15.12 -0.50
C GLU A 14 15.58 14.32 -1.59
N GLY A 15 15.65 12.99 -1.47
CA GLY A 15 16.20 12.11 -2.49
C GLY A 15 15.32 11.97 -3.73
N TYR A 16 14.06 12.44 -3.67
CA TYR A 16 13.14 12.46 -4.81
C TYR A 16 12.17 13.67 -4.71
N PRO A 17 12.62 14.89 -5.05
CA PRO A 17 11.82 16.09 -4.90
C PRO A 17 10.67 16.13 -5.93
N THR A 18 9.46 16.42 -5.45
CA THR A 18 8.27 16.61 -6.29
C THR A 18 7.74 18.03 -6.15
N PRO A 19 7.09 18.61 -7.19
CA PRO A 19 6.57 19.98 -7.13
C PRO A 19 5.60 20.23 -5.96
N ALA A 20 4.74 19.25 -5.67
CA ALA A 20 3.87 19.30 -4.51
C ALA A 20 4.59 18.76 -3.26
N PRO A 21 4.59 19.51 -2.14
CA PRO A 21 5.17 19.03 -0.89
C PRO A 21 4.32 17.91 -0.28
N ARG A 22 4.99 16.89 0.26
CA ARG A 22 4.32 15.77 0.94
C ARG A 22 4.31 15.99 2.46
N PRO A 23 3.17 15.85 3.15
CA PRO A 23 3.14 15.82 4.61
C PRO A 23 4.03 14.69 5.12
N ARG A 24 4.82 14.95 6.18
CA ARG A 24 5.70 13.93 6.80
C ARG A 24 4.90 12.80 7.46
N TYR A 25 3.68 13.08 7.88
CA TYR A 25 2.79 12.14 8.54
C TYR A 25 1.36 12.42 8.11
N SER A 26 0.70 11.42 7.55
CA SER A 26 -0.67 11.53 7.01
C SER A 26 -1.53 10.32 7.37
N ILE A 27 -1.26 9.68 8.52
CA ILE A 27 -2.11 8.63 9.06
C ILE A 27 -3.39 9.29 9.56
N LEU A 28 -4.53 8.74 9.15
CA LEU A 28 -5.86 9.20 9.53
C LEU A 28 -6.35 8.45 10.76
N ASP A 29 -7.12 9.12 11.61
CA ASP A 29 -7.96 8.44 12.58
C ASP A 29 -9.19 7.86 11.87
N LEU A 30 -9.49 6.59 12.14
CA LEU A 30 -10.59 5.86 11.53
C LEU A 30 -11.68 5.52 12.55
N GLU A 31 -11.74 6.19 13.72
CA GLU A 31 -12.73 5.88 14.76
C GLU A 31 -14.17 5.99 14.25
N GLU A 32 -14.53 7.09 13.58
CA GLU A 32 -15.87 7.28 13.03
C GLU A 32 -16.20 6.25 11.94
N THR A 33 -15.24 5.97 11.06
CA THR A 33 -15.38 4.93 10.03
C THR A 33 -15.64 3.57 10.66
N ARG A 34 -14.88 3.20 11.71
CA ARG A 34 -15.05 1.92 12.41
C ARG A 34 -16.38 1.80 13.12
N LYS A 35 -16.91 2.90 13.66
CA LYS A 35 -18.25 2.93 14.29
C LYS A 35 -19.37 2.62 13.29
N ILE A 36 -19.25 3.09 12.05
CA ILE A 36 -20.29 2.95 11.02
C ILE A 36 -20.17 1.62 10.26
N PHE A 37 -18.95 1.26 9.86
CA PHE A 37 -18.70 0.13 8.94
C PHE A 37 -18.12 -1.12 9.62
N GLY A 38 -17.72 -1.02 10.89
CA GLY A 38 -17.07 -2.10 11.63
C GLY A 38 -15.54 -2.09 11.48
N VAL A 39 -14.92 -3.22 11.81
CA VAL A 39 -13.45 -3.35 11.83
C VAL A 39 -12.90 -3.23 10.40
N VAL A 40 -11.96 -2.31 10.21
CA VAL A 40 -11.18 -2.21 8.96
C VAL A 40 -10.02 -3.20 9.04
N PRO A 41 -9.83 -4.07 8.04
CA PRO A 41 -8.72 -5.01 8.00
C PRO A 41 -7.37 -4.29 8.00
N HIS A 42 -6.32 -5.02 8.39
CA HIS A 42 -4.96 -4.48 8.33
C HIS A 42 -4.55 -4.32 6.85
N TRP A 43 -3.92 -3.20 6.47
CA TRP A 43 -3.61 -2.88 5.05
C TRP A 43 -2.88 -3.98 4.26
N ARG A 44 -2.10 -4.84 4.93
CA ARG A 44 -1.43 -5.99 4.30
C ARG A 44 -2.41 -7.06 3.82
N GLU A 45 -3.52 -7.26 4.53
CA GLU A 45 -4.57 -8.20 4.16
C GLU A 45 -5.28 -7.70 2.90
N ASP A 46 -5.67 -6.42 2.88
CA ASP A 46 -6.26 -5.77 1.72
C ASP A 46 -5.32 -5.77 0.50
N LEU A 47 -4.05 -5.43 0.70
CA LEU A 47 -3.05 -5.46 -0.36
C LEU A 47 -2.95 -6.87 -0.98
N THR A 48 -2.98 -7.91 -0.16
CA THR A 48 -2.93 -9.30 -0.63
C THR A 48 -4.14 -9.64 -1.49
N LEU A 49 -5.33 -9.17 -1.10
CA LEU A 49 -6.55 -9.35 -1.89
C LEU A 49 -6.44 -8.66 -3.25
N CYS A 50 -6.05 -7.39 -3.28
CA CYS A 50 -5.89 -6.64 -4.52
C CYS A 50 -4.85 -7.26 -5.46
N LEU A 51 -3.73 -7.73 -4.92
CA LEU A 51 -2.68 -8.36 -5.73
C LEU A 51 -3.15 -9.68 -6.35
N LYS A 52 -3.94 -10.48 -5.63
CA LYS A 52 -4.55 -11.71 -6.19
C LYS A 52 -5.49 -11.39 -7.35
N GLU A 53 -6.37 -10.41 -7.18
CA GLU A 53 -7.29 -10.00 -8.24
C GLU A 53 -6.52 -9.50 -9.49
N LEU A 54 -5.48 -8.69 -9.30
CA LEU A 54 -4.62 -8.23 -10.39
C LEU A 54 -3.87 -9.39 -11.07
N ALA A 55 -3.47 -10.42 -10.32
CA ALA A 55 -2.85 -11.64 -10.83
C ALA A 55 -3.78 -12.37 -11.81
N GLU A 56 -5.02 -12.59 -11.37
CA GLU A 56 -6.06 -13.28 -12.12
C GLU A 56 -6.38 -12.54 -13.42
N VAL A 57 -6.57 -11.21 -13.35
CA VAL A 57 -6.85 -10.37 -14.52
C VAL A 57 -5.68 -10.32 -15.50
N SER A 58 -4.44 -10.25 -15.00
CA SER A 58 -3.26 -10.13 -15.86
C SER A 58 -2.73 -11.45 -16.41
N GLY A 59 -3.34 -12.59 -16.02
CA GLY A 59 -2.87 -13.93 -16.38
C GLY A 59 -1.49 -14.28 -15.78
N LYS A 60 -0.99 -13.48 -14.84
CA LYS A 60 0.28 -13.71 -14.15
C LYS A 60 -0.01 -14.35 -12.80
N LYS A 61 0.65 -15.48 -12.48
CA LYS A 61 0.58 -16.03 -11.13
C LYS A 61 1.29 -15.09 -10.15
N VAL A 62 0.58 -14.67 -9.09
CA VAL A 62 1.14 -14.03 -7.90
C VAL A 62 1.55 -15.10 -6.90
#